data_AF-A0A652L3V5-F1
#
_entry.id   AF-A0A652L3V5-F1
#
_cell.length_a   1.000
_cell.length_b   1.000
_cell.length_c   1.000
_cell.angle_alpha   90.00
_cell.angle_beta   90.00
_cell.angle_gamma   90.00
#
_symmetry.space_group_name_H-M   'P 1'
#
loop_
_entity.id
_entity.type
_entity.pdbx_description
1 polymer ?
#
loop_
_entity_poly.entity_id
_entity_poly.type
_entity_poly.pdbx_seq_one_letter_code
_entity_poly.pdbx_strand_id
1 'polypeptide(L)'
;MTDTIAFNRLADLLGSMGERTRYTGGVLRTRGLCHGGDSPDTVAIKRIANGVGVYCHKCQGNADFLAAIGWTAADLFDEPLAERPRDHPENDIWIPCQERGHRRVAQYLYQDENRLTIHGVTRCNHKCFAQWRPDSDAKSGRRWSLNDKQGNRLVRTVPYRLPELLAAKLADRVIWIAEGEKDVHALVDHGLVATCNAAGAGRWTAEHAQFLEGADVTVVADRDEPGQKHAVQVVDSLRGVARSVYVVQARTGKDAADHFGAGHRDADFDQVWAPVPHPGDAAVVAQ
;
A
#
# COMPACT_ATOMS: atom_id res chain seq x y z
N MET A 1 -4.46 -35.71 30.25
CA MET A 1 -4.50 -34.24 30.12
C MET A 1 -3.11 -33.83 29.69
N THR A 2 -2.98 -33.31 28.47
CA THR A 2 -1.68 -32.86 27.94
C THR A 2 -1.13 -31.77 28.84
N ASP A 3 0.01 -32.03 29.47
CA ASP A 3 0.71 -31.06 30.30
C ASP A 3 1.20 -29.93 29.39
N THR A 4 0.61 -28.75 29.56
CA THR A 4 0.83 -27.58 28.70
C THR A 4 2.05 -26.83 29.25
N ILE A 5 3.21 -26.99 28.62
CA ILE A 5 4.52 -26.42 29.05
C ILE A 5 4.41 -24.92 29.34
N ALA A 6 3.71 -24.15 28.51
CA ALA A 6 3.49 -22.71 28.70
C ALA A 6 2.65 -22.40 29.94
N PHE A 7 1.65 -23.22 30.24
CA PHE A 7 0.85 -23.06 31.46
C PHE A 7 1.70 -23.28 32.71
N ASN A 8 2.57 -24.30 32.70
CA ASN A 8 3.44 -24.61 33.83
C ASN A 8 4.49 -23.50 34.03
N ARG A 9 5.12 -23.00 32.95
CA ARG A 9 6.01 -21.83 33.01
C ARG A 9 5.34 -20.58 33.58
N LEU A 10 4.09 -20.31 33.19
CA LEU A 10 3.34 -19.17 33.68
C LEU A 10 2.99 -19.32 35.17
N ALA A 11 2.59 -20.52 35.59
CA ALA A 11 2.29 -20.81 36.99
C ALA A 11 3.54 -20.70 37.88
N ASP A 12 4.68 -21.21 37.41
CA ASP A 12 5.97 -21.12 38.11
C ASP A 12 6.44 -19.67 38.24
N LEU A 13 6.31 -18.88 37.18
CA LEU A 13 6.65 -17.45 37.22
C LEU A 13 5.79 -16.70 38.23
N LEU A 14 4.47 -16.88 38.20
CA LEU A 14 3.57 -16.26 39.17
C LEU A 14 3.93 -16.68 40.61
N GLY A 15 4.25 -17.95 40.83
CA GLY A 15 4.76 -18.45 42.11
C GLY A 15 6.05 -17.76 42.54
N SER A 16 7.00 -17.58 41.63
CA SER A 16 8.28 -16.90 41.89
C SER A 16 8.12 -15.41 42.25
N MET A 17 7.08 -14.77 41.70
CA MET A 17 6.69 -13.39 42.02
C MET A 17 5.91 -13.27 43.33
N GLY A 18 5.63 -14.38 44.02
CA GLY A 18 4.83 -14.40 45.26
C GLY A 18 3.33 -14.20 45.02
N GLU A 19 2.85 -14.40 43.79
CA GLU A 19 1.45 -14.20 43.44
C GLU A 19 0.58 -15.35 43.92
N ARG A 20 -0.51 -15.01 44.62
CA ARG A 20 -1.49 -16.01 45.07
C ARG A 20 -2.38 -16.38 43.90
N THR A 21 -2.31 -17.64 43.47
CA THR A 21 -3.17 -18.19 42.42
C THR A 21 -4.23 -19.13 42.99
N ARG A 22 -5.45 -19.07 42.44
CA ARG A 22 -6.55 -19.98 42.79
C ARG A 22 -7.00 -20.78 41.58
N TYR A 23 -6.96 -22.11 41.66
CA TYR A 23 -7.45 -22.97 40.59
C TYR A 23 -8.91 -23.38 40.84
N THR A 24 -9.82 -23.15 39.90
CA THR A 24 -11.24 -23.54 40.04
C THR A 24 -11.86 -23.79 38.66
N GLY A 25 -12.51 -24.94 38.47
CA GLY A 25 -13.27 -25.26 37.25
C GLY A 25 -12.42 -25.25 35.96
N GLY A 26 -11.16 -25.68 36.03
CA GLY A 26 -10.27 -25.69 34.86
C GLY A 26 -9.56 -24.37 34.57
N VAL A 27 -9.79 -23.34 35.40
CA VAL A 27 -9.23 -21.99 35.22
C VAL A 27 -8.37 -21.61 36.43
N LEU A 28 -7.16 -21.15 36.17
CA LEU A 28 -6.31 -20.53 37.19
C LEU A 28 -6.62 -19.04 37.25
N ARG A 29 -6.87 -18.51 38.44
CA ARG A 29 -7.16 -17.10 38.68
C ARG A 29 -6.07 -16.45 39.51
N THR A 30 -5.75 -15.21 39.16
CA THR A 30 -4.84 -14.36 39.92
C THR A 30 -5.30 -12.90 39.86
N ARG A 31 -4.71 -12.04 40.70
CA ARG A 31 -4.92 -10.59 40.63
C ARG A 31 -4.26 -10.02 39.38
N GLY A 32 -4.76 -8.88 38.89
CA GLY A 32 -4.20 -8.22 37.73
C GLY A 32 -3.01 -7.35 38.08
N LEU A 33 -1.81 -7.87 37.88
CA LEU A 33 -0.56 -7.12 37.99
C LEU A 33 -0.52 -5.90 37.06
N CYS A 34 -1.21 -5.97 35.92
CA CYS A 34 -1.39 -4.88 34.96
C CYS A 34 -2.10 -3.63 35.50
N HIS A 35 -2.77 -3.71 36.65
CA HIS A 35 -3.51 -2.59 37.22
C HIS A 35 -3.24 -2.44 38.72
N GLY A 36 -2.03 -2.79 39.15
CA GLY A 36 -1.57 -2.63 40.53
C GLY A 36 -2.09 -3.69 41.51
N GLY A 37 -2.77 -4.74 41.01
CA GLY A 37 -3.26 -5.83 41.85
C GLY A 37 -4.36 -5.43 42.81
N ASP A 38 -5.13 -4.38 42.49
CA ASP A 38 -6.13 -3.77 43.36
C ASP A 38 -7.41 -4.61 43.54
N SER A 39 -7.53 -5.72 42.82
CA SER A 39 -8.66 -6.64 42.89
C SER A 39 -8.22 -8.08 42.61
N PRO A 40 -8.58 -9.03 43.51
CA PRO A 40 -8.27 -10.45 43.33
C PRO A 40 -9.06 -11.05 42.15
N ASP A 41 -8.57 -12.16 41.60
CA ASP A 41 -9.24 -12.98 40.59
C ASP A 41 -9.65 -12.27 39.28
N THR A 42 -9.05 -11.12 38.99
CA THR A 42 -9.32 -10.32 37.78
C THR A 42 -8.71 -10.89 36.51
N VAL A 43 -7.71 -11.77 36.63
CA VAL A 43 -7.06 -12.43 35.50
C VAL A 43 -7.41 -13.91 35.48
N ALA A 44 -7.90 -14.36 34.33
CA ALA A 44 -8.22 -15.76 34.06
C ALA A 44 -7.16 -16.38 33.15
N ILE A 45 -6.64 -17.53 33.55
CA ILE A 45 -5.61 -18.29 32.85
C ILE A 45 -6.17 -19.69 32.57
N LYS A 46 -6.23 -20.08 31.30
CA LYS A 46 -6.82 -21.35 30.83
C LYS A 46 -5.83 -22.09 29.95
N ARG A 47 -5.77 -23.42 30.11
CA ARG A 47 -5.07 -24.27 29.15
C ARG A 47 -5.81 -24.27 27.81
N ILE A 48 -5.08 -24.15 26.71
CA ILE A 48 -5.56 -24.30 25.34
C ILE A 48 -4.74 -25.38 24.63
N ALA A 49 -5.18 -25.82 23.44
CA ALA A 49 -4.59 -27.00 22.78
C ALA A 49 -3.07 -26.95 22.61
N ASN A 50 -2.49 -25.76 22.36
CA ASN A 50 -1.06 -25.55 22.08
C ASN A 50 -0.43 -24.49 22.98
N GLY A 51 -0.95 -24.27 24.19
CA GLY A 51 -0.44 -23.21 25.07
C GLY A 51 -1.41 -22.77 26.17
N VAL A 52 -1.32 -21.50 26.56
CA VAL A 52 -2.12 -20.89 27.62
C VAL A 52 -2.84 -19.63 27.15
N GLY A 53 -4.14 -19.59 27.38
CA GLY A 53 -4.98 -18.41 27.19
C GLY A 53 -5.00 -17.57 28.47
N VAL A 54 -4.62 -16.30 28.37
CA VAL A 54 -4.66 -15.34 29.47
C VAL A 54 -5.63 -14.21 29.11
N TYR A 55 -6.46 -13.79 30.07
CA TYR A 55 -7.39 -12.68 29.89
C TYR A 55 -7.61 -11.91 31.20
N CYS A 56 -7.40 -10.60 31.18
CA CYS A 56 -7.75 -9.70 32.26
C CYS A 56 -9.15 -9.10 32.03
N HIS A 57 -10.07 -9.31 32.96
CA HIS A 57 -11.44 -8.79 32.87
C HIS A 57 -11.53 -7.27 33.03
N LYS A 58 -10.54 -6.65 33.69
CA LYS A 58 -10.51 -5.20 33.93
C LYS A 58 -9.90 -4.43 32.76
N CYS A 59 -8.78 -4.92 32.22
CA CYS A 59 -8.13 -4.33 31.04
C CYS A 59 -8.80 -4.76 29.72
N GLN A 60 -9.79 -5.68 29.77
CA GLN A 60 -10.44 -6.27 28.60
C GLN A 60 -9.46 -6.82 27.56
N GLY A 61 -8.42 -7.51 28.03
CA GLY A 61 -7.34 -7.98 27.18
C GLY A 61 -6.23 -8.67 27.96
N ASN A 62 -5.11 -8.96 27.30
CA ASN A 62 -3.98 -9.64 27.92
C ASN A 62 -2.64 -8.89 27.79
N ALA A 63 -2.53 -7.93 26.87
CA ALA A 63 -1.28 -7.22 26.58
C ALA A 63 -0.64 -6.62 27.84
N ASP A 64 -1.40 -5.84 28.60
CA ASP A 64 -0.88 -5.17 29.82
C ASP A 64 -0.46 -6.18 30.89
N PHE A 65 -1.18 -7.30 31.00
CA PHE A 65 -0.84 -8.34 31.98
C PHE A 65 0.44 -9.07 31.59
N LEU A 66 0.61 -9.40 30.31
CA LEU A 66 1.84 -10.01 29.80
C LEU A 66 3.04 -9.08 29.99
N ALA A 67 2.88 -7.80 29.66
CA ALA A 67 3.92 -6.80 29.90
C ALA A 67 4.30 -6.71 31.40
N ALA A 68 3.31 -6.73 32.30
CA ALA A 68 3.54 -6.65 33.75
C ALA A 68 4.31 -7.85 34.32
N ILE A 69 4.23 -9.02 33.68
CA ILE A 69 4.99 -10.23 34.07
C ILE A 69 6.24 -10.45 33.20
N GLY A 70 6.57 -9.51 32.31
CA GLY A 70 7.72 -9.64 31.40
C GLY A 70 7.56 -10.71 30.32
N TRP A 71 6.32 -11.08 29.97
CA TRP A 71 6.01 -12.02 28.89
C TRP A 71 5.57 -11.32 27.61
N THR A 72 5.78 -12.00 26.50
CA THR A 72 5.24 -11.65 25.19
C THR A 72 4.12 -12.62 24.80
N ALA A 73 3.44 -12.34 23.68
CA ALA A 73 2.44 -13.27 23.14
C ALA A 73 3.05 -14.62 22.70
N ALA A 74 4.35 -14.66 22.37
CA ALA A 74 5.02 -15.90 21.96
C ALA A 74 5.20 -16.88 23.14
N ASP A 75 5.36 -16.35 24.35
CA ASP A 75 5.53 -17.14 25.58
C ASP A 75 4.26 -17.91 25.97
N LEU A 76 3.11 -17.53 25.43
CA LEU A 76 1.84 -18.21 25.64
C LEU A 76 1.76 -19.60 25.00
N PHE A 77 2.72 -20.01 24.17
CA PHE A 77 2.68 -21.27 23.42
C PHE A 77 3.69 -22.30 23.94
N ASP A 78 3.32 -23.58 23.96
CA ASP A 78 4.13 -24.67 24.55
C ASP A 78 5.48 -24.83 23.87
N GLU A 79 5.46 -24.85 22.55
CA GLU A 79 6.59 -24.48 21.73
C GLU A 79 6.50 -22.97 21.53
N PRO A 80 7.42 -22.16 22.09
CA PRO A 80 7.43 -20.73 21.85
C PRO A 80 7.34 -20.54 20.34
N LEU A 81 6.34 -19.77 19.88
CA LEU A 81 6.31 -19.39 18.47
C LEU A 81 7.67 -18.77 18.20
N ALA A 82 8.47 -19.42 17.34
CA ALA A 82 9.70 -18.82 16.82
C ALA A 82 9.34 -17.37 16.52
N GLU A 83 10.05 -16.41 17.12
CA GLU A 83 9.79 -15.00 16.92
C GLU A 83 9.55 -14.81 15.44
N ARG A 84 8.28 -14.68 15.03
CA ARG A 84 8.00 -14.30 13.66
C ARG A 84 8.47 -12.86 13.67
N PRO A 85 9.57 -12.54 12.97
CA PRO A 85 10.01 -11.16 12.92
C PRO A 85 8.77 -10.35 12.53
N ARG A 86 8.45 -9.31 13.29
CA ARG A 86 7.42 -8.33 12.85
C ARG A 86 7.84 -7.67 11.53
N ASP A 87 9.12 -7.83 11.20
CA ASP A 87 9.63 -7.73 9.85
C ASP A 87 9.05 -8.89 9.04
N HIS A 88 7.94 -8.59 8.36
CA HIS A 88 7.71 -9.21 7.05
C HIS A 88 9.07 -9.24 6.34
N PRO A 89 9.61 -10.41 5.94
CA PRO A 89 10.87 -10.43 5.22
C PRO A 89 10.76 -9.44 4.06
N GLU A 90 11.84 -8.76 3.68
CA GLU A 90 11.87 -7.92 2.47
C GLU A 90 11.21 -8.62 1.25
N ASN A 91 11.19 -9.96 1.30
CA ASN A 91 10.54 -10.90 0.40
C ASN A 91 9.07 -11.26 0.71
N ASP A 92 8.27 -10.42 1.36
CA ASP A 92 6.82 -10.65 1.53
C ASP A 92 6.10 -10.65 0.17
N ILE A 93 6.12 -11.79 -0.52
CA ILE A 93 5.51 -11.95 -1.85
C ILE A 93 3.99 -12.15 -1.82
N TRP A 94 3.36 -12.03 -0.63
CA TRP A 94 1.94 -12.29 -0.43
C TRP A 94 1.06 -11.20 -1.08
N ILE A 95 -0.03 -11.63 -1.69
CA ILE A 95 -1.04 -10.78 -2.33
C ILE A 95 -2.41 -11.47 -2.20
N PRO A 96 -3.53 -10.75 -2.02
CA PRO A 96 -4.87 -11.34 -1.83
C PRO A 96 -5.36 -12.28 -2.94
N CYS A 97 -4.68 -12.35 -4.10
CA CYS A 97 -5.00 -13.29 -5.17
C CYS A 97 -4.30 -14.66 -5.04
N GLN A 98 -3.78 -15.01 -3.85
CA GLN A 98 -3.00 -16.24 -3.61
C GLN A 98 -3.80 -17.54 -3.74
N GLU A 99 -5.14 -17.51 -3.79
CA GLU A 99 -5.97 -18.71 -4.00
C GLU A 99 -5.64 -19.48 -5.32
N ARG A 100 -4.76 -18.92 -6.17
CA ARG A 100 -4.29 -19.49 -7.45
C ARG A 100 -2.76 -19.73 -7.54
N GLY A 101 -2.00 -19.66 -6.43
CA GLY A 101 -0.53 -19.81 -6.46
C GLY A 101 0.22 -18.61 -7.07
N HIS A 102 -0.42 -17.44 -7.12
CA HIS A 102 0.19 -16.20 -7.62
C HIS A 102 1.20 -15.62 -6.63
N ARG A 103 2.26 -14.98 -7.15
CA ARG A 103 3.28 -14.27 -6.35
C ARG A 103 3.39 -12.81 -6.76
N ARG A 104 3.62 -11.92 -5.80
CA ARG A 104 3.98 -10.52 -6.07
C ARG A 104 5.24 -10.44 -6.93
N VAL A 105 5.23 -9.59 -7.94
CA VAL A 105 6.39 -9.28 -8.80
C VAL A 105 6.76 -7.80 -8.81
N ALA A 106 5.83 -6.92 -8.43
CA ALA A 106 6.11 -5.51 -8.26
C ALA A 106 5.19 -4.90 -7.20
N GLN A 107 5.67 -3.82 -6.58
CA GLN A 107 4.90 -2.99 -5.67
C GLN A 107 5.18 -1.52 -6.00
N TYR A 108 4.11 -0.75 -6.14
CA TYR A 108 4.14 0.66 -6.47
C TYR A 108 3.51 1.44 -5.32
N LEU A 109 4.27 2.40 -4.77
CA LEU A 109 3.82 3.21 -3.65
C LEU A 109 3.31 4.56 -4.15
N TYR A 110 2.09 4.90 -3.76
CA TYR A 110 1.48 6.18 -4.04
C TYR A 110 1.65 7.05 -2.80
N GLN A 111 2.48 8.07 -2.94
CA GLN A 111 2.91 8.93 -1.85
C GLN A 111 2.30 10.33 -1.97
N ASP A 112 2.15 11.00 -0.83
CA ASP A 112 1.87 12.43 -0.79
C ASP A 112 3.13 13.26 -1.03
N GLU A 113 2.98 14.59 -0.97
CA GLU A 113 4.04 15.58 -1.18
C GLU A 113 5.21 15.44 -0.19
N ASN A 114 4.97 14.83 0.98
CA ASN A 114 5.95 14.60 2.03
C ASN A 114 6.56 13.19 1.97
N ARG A 115 6.33 12.46 0.88
CA ARG A 115 6.75 11.04 0.69
C ARG A 115 6.07 10.06 1.66
N LEU A 116 4.99 10.47 2.34
CA LEU A 116 4.19 9.54 3.16
C LEU A 116 3.36 8.65 2.24
N THR A 117 3.35 7.34 2.51
CA THR A 117 2.57 6.40 1.70
C THR A 117 1.07 6.58 1.99
N ILE A 118 0.31 6.97 0.97
CA ILE A 118 -1.15 7.07 1.01
C ILE A 118 -1.79 5.71 0.71
N HIS A 119 -1.30 5.04 -0.34
CA HIS A 119 -1.71 3.69 -0.69
C HIS A 119 -0.64 3.01 -1.55
N GLY A 120 -0.84 1.74 -1.87
CA GLY A 120 0.04 1.00 -2.76
C GLY A 120 -0.71 0.07 -3.70
N VAL A 121 -0.11 -0.17 -4.86
CA VAL A 121 -0.59 -1.13 -5.86
C VAL A 121 0.43 -2.25 -5.95
N THR A 122 -0.07 -3.48 -5.90
CA THR A 122 0.76 -4.68 -5.97
C THR A 122 0.39 -5.47 -7.20
N ARG A 123 1.38 -5.78 -8.04
CA ARG A 123 1.21 -6.61 -9.24
C ARG A 123 1.73 -8.01 -8.99
N CYS A 124 1.00 -9.03 -9.46
CA CYS A 124 1.46 -10.42 -9.44
C CYS A 124 2.00 -10.89 -10.80
N ASN A 125 2.67 -12.05 -10.81
CA ASN A 125 3.22 -12.70 -12.01
C ASN A 125 2.16 -13.05 -13.07
N HIS A 126 0.88 -13.10 -12.71
CA HIS A 126 -0.24 -13.35 -13.61
C HIS A 126 -0.98 -12.07 -14.04
N LYS A 127 -0.33 -10.90 -13.91
CA LYS A 127 -0.91 -9.58 -14.25
C LYS A 127 -2.20 -9.24 -13.49
N CYS A 128 -2.42 -9.81 -12.30
CA CYS A 128 -3.44 -9.32 -11.38
C CYS A 128 -2.88 -8.16 -10.55
N PHE A 129 -3.74 -7.21 -10.21
CA PHE A 129 -3.40 -6.03 -9.40
C PHE A 129 -4.24 -6.03 -8.13
N ALA A 130 -3.61 -5.77 -6.99
CA ALA A 130 -4.27 -5.62 -5.70
C ALA A 130 -3.81 -4.31 -5.05
N GLN A 131 -4.78 -3.53 -4.57
CA GLN A 131 -4.52 -2.23 -3.96
C GLN A 131 -4.66 -2.34 -2.45
N TRP A 132 -3.84 -1.60 -1.73
CA TRP A 132 -3.84 -1.57 -0.27
C TRP A 132 -3.58 -0.17 0.26
N ARG A 133 -4.01 0.09 1.48
CA ARG A 133 -3.71 1.33 2.23
C ARG A 133 -3.07 0.99 3.58
N PRO A 134 -2.26 1.88 4.16
CA PRO A 134 -1.83 1.74 5.54
C PRO A 134 -3.03 1.65 6.49
N ASP A 135 -2.95 0.75 7.46
CA ASP A 135 -3.98 0.57 8.48
C ASP A 135 -3.30 0.06 9.77
N SER A 136 -3.22 0.89 10.79
CA SER A 136 -2.59 0.57 12.08
C SER A 136 -3.32 -0.54 12.83
N ASP A 137 -4.61 -0.74 12.56
CA ASP A 137 -5.42 -1.77 13.21
C ASP A 137 -5.27 -3.13 12.53
N ALA A 138 -4.75 -3.16 11.31
CA ALA A 138 -4.44 -4.40 10.60
C ALA A 138 -3.14 -5.00 11.13
N LYS A 139 -3.14 -6.33 11.36
CA LYS A 139 -1.95 -7.05 11.86
C LYS A 139 -0.69 -6.87 10.98
N SER A 140 -0.88 -6.63 9.68
CA SER A 140 0.20 -6.40 8.70
C SER A 140 0.53 -4.92 8.50
N GLY A 141 -0.14 -4.00 9.19
CA GLY A 141 -0.10 -2.56 8.90
C GLY A 141 -0.76 -2.17 7.57
N ARG A 142 -1.41 -3.13 6.87
CA ARG A 142 -1.97 -2.94 5.52
C ARG A 142 -3.38 -3.50 5.43
N ARG A 143 -4.30 -2.72 4.88
CA ARG A 143 -5.62 -3.21 4.45
C ARG A 143 -5.74 -3.22 2.94
N TRP A 144 -6.12 -4.36 2.38
CA TRP A 144 -6.26 -4.60 0.94
C TRP A 144 -7.58 -4.11 0.36
N SER A 145 -7.84 -2.82 0.55
CA SER A 145 -8.95 -2.08 -0.05
C SER A 145 -8.65 -0.60 0.03
N LEU A 146 -9.05 0.18 -0.98
CA LEU A 146 -9.03 1.64 -0.89
C LEU A 146 -10.35 2.23 -0.39
N ASN A 147 -11.38 1.40 -0.25
CA ASN A 147 -12.74 1.85 0.06
C ASN A 147 -13.23 1.28 1.40
N ASP A 148 -14.25 1.93 1.96
CA ASP A 148 -15.03 1.41 3.08
C ASP A 148 -16.00 0.30 2.63
N LYS A 149 -16.87 -0.16 3.54
CA LYS A 149 -17.86 -1.21 3.25
C LYS A 149 -19.00 -0.72 2.35
N GLN A 150 -19.18 0.60 2.24
CA GLN A 150 -20.21 1.27 1.44
C GLN A 150 -19.69 1.64 0.05
N GLY A 151 -18.39 1.47 -0.21
CA GLY A 151 -17.76 1.78 -1.49
C GLY A 151 -17.16 3.19 -1.56
N ASN A 152 -17.19 3.97 -0.49
CA ASN A 152 -16.58 5.30 -0.47
C ASN A 152 -15.05 5.17 -0.35
N ARG A 153 -14.33 5.97 -1.13
CA ARG A 153 -12.86 5.98 -1.10
C ARG A 153 -12.36 6.55 0.22
N LEU A 154 -11.46 5.83 0.87
CA LEU A 154 -10.88 6.16 2.18
C LEU A 154 -9.50 6.82 2.09
N VAL A 155 -8.94 6.90 0.89
CA VAL A 155 -7.62 7.48 0.65
C VAL A 155 -7.70 8.57 -0.42
N ARG A 156 -6.87 9.59 -0.28
CA ARG A 156 -6.73 10.66 -1.28
C ARG A 156 -6.32 10.08 -2.64
N THR A 157 -6.89 10.63 -3.70
CA THR A 157 -6.45 10.36 -5.07
C THR A 157 -5.17 11.12 -5.35
N VAL A 158 -4.08 10.41 -5.63
CA VAL A 158 -2.78 11.00 -5.98
C VAL A 158 -2.20 10.29 -7.20
N PRO A 159 -1.51 11.00 -8.10
CA PRO A 159 -0.77 10.38 -9.19
C PRO A 159 0.44 9.61 -8.67
N TYR A 160 0.90 8.60 -9.40
CA TYR A 160 2.08 7.84 -9.04
C TYR A 160 3.33 8.73 -9.10
N ARG A 161 4.28 8.59 -8.16
CA ARG A 161 5.47 9.45 -8.07
C ARG A 161 5.15 10.95 -7.92
N LEU A 162 4.12 11.30 -7.16
CA LEU A 162 3.72 12.69 -6.91
C LEU A 162 4.88 13.59 -6.41
N PRO A 163 5.75 13.19 -5.45
CA PRO A 163 6.90 14.01 -5.05
C PRO A 163 7.81 14.37 -6.22
N GLU A 164 8.12 13.40 -7.08
CA GLU A 164 9.00 13.59 -8.24
C GLU A 164 8.31 14.43 -9.32
N LEU A 165 7.00 14.27 -9.51
CA LEU A 165 6.17 15.11 -10.38
C LEU A 165 6.25 16.58 -9.94
N LEU A 166 6.07 16.86 -8.66
CA LEU A 166 6.12 18.23 -8.13
C LEU A 166 7.52 18.84 -8.26
N ALA A 167 8.56 18.07 -7.97
CA ALA A 167 9.94 18.51 -8.17
C ALA A 167 10.24 18.83 -9.64
N ALA A 168 9.74 18.01 -10.57
CA ALA A 168 9.89 18.23 -12.01
C ALA A 168 9.16 19.48 -12.48
N LYS A 169 7.95 19.72 -11.97
CA LYS A 169 7.17 20.92 -12.25
C LYS A 169 7.90 22.20 -11.81
N LEU A 170 8.51 22.18 -10.62
CA LEU A 170 9.34 23.29 -10.13
C LEU A 170 10.61 23.52 -10.97
N ALA A 171 11.09 22.48 -11.65
CA ALA A 171 12.25 22.53 -12.53
C ALA A 171 11.88 22.74 -14.01
N ASP A 172 10.62 23.10 -14.31
CA ASP A 172 10.09 23.27 -15.68
C ASP A 172 10.40 22.08 -16.62
N ARG A 173 10.40 20.86 -16.07
CA ARG A 173 10.57 19.64 -16.87
C ARG A 173 9.24 19.15 -17.42
N VAL A 174 9.29 18.62 -18.65
CA VAL A 174 8.13 17.93 -19.26
C VAL A 174 7.78 16.68 -18.44
N ILE A 175 6.49 16.54 -18.14
CA ILE A 175 5.94 15.42 -17.37
C ILE A 175 5.25 14.46 -18.34
N TRP A 176 5.64 13.20 -18.29
CA TRP A 176 5.08 12.14 -19.11
C TRP A 176 3.97 11.42 -18.35
N ILE A 177 2.86 11.10 -19.01
CA ILE A 177 1.77 10.31 -18.46
C ILE A 177 1.68 9.01 -19.25
N ALA A 178 1.84 7.89 -18.55
CA ALA A 178 1.62 6.55 -19.11
C ALA A 178 0.34 5.92 -18.53
N GLU A 179 -0.15 4.86 -19.17
CA GLU A 179 -1.35 4.16 -18.70
C GLU A 179 -1.12 3.42 -17.36
N GLY A 180 0.07 2.83 -17.17
CA GLY A 180 0.37 1.99 -16.01
C GLY A 180 1.77 2.16 -15.44
N GLU A 181 1.97 1.65 -14.22
CA GLU A 181 3.18 1.88 -13.44
C GLU A 181 4.44 1.24 -14.08
N LYS A 182 4.27 0.16 -14.86
CA LYS A 182 5.37 -0.48 -15.60
C LYS A 182 5.93 0.47 -16.66
N ASP A 183 5.05 1.15 -17.40
CA ASP A 183 5.45 2.06 -18.48
C ASP A 183 6.04 3.36 -17.91
N VAL A 184 5.55 3.79 -16.74
CA VAL A 184 6.21 4.85 -15.96
C VAL A 184 7.65 4.48 -15.62
N HIS A 185 7.91 3.24 -15.17
CA HIS A 185 9.29 2.80 -14.89
C HIS A 185 10.16 2.81 -16.14
N ALA A 186 9.65 2.33 -17.27
CA ALA A 186 10.38 2.38 -18.54
C ALA A 186 10.76 3.82 -18.95
N LEU A 187 9.83 4.78 -18.82
CA LEU A 187 10.12 6.20 -19.08
C LEU A 187 11.18 6.75 -18.10
N VAL A 188 11.06 6.42 -16.82
CA VAL A 188 11.98 6.88 -15.76
C VAL A 188 13.40 6.31 -15.94
N ASP A 189 13.52 5.05 -16.33
CA ASP A 189 14.81 4.40 -16.60
C ASP A 189 15.55 5.07 -17.76
N HIS A 190 14.81 5.73 -18.66
CA HIS A 190 15.33 6.55 -19.75
C HIS A 190 15.48 8.05 -19.40
N GLY A 191 15.44 8.39 -18.10
CA GLY A 191 15.72 9.74 -17.61
C GLY A 191 14.54 10.73 -17.68
N LEU A 192 13.37 10.27 -18.11
CA LEU A 192 12.16 11.09 -18.19
C LEU A 192 11.46 11.17 -16.84
N VAL A 193 10.67 12.23 -16.63
CA VAL A 193 9.77 12.32 -15.47
C VAL A 193 8.43 11.77 -15.91
N ALA A 194 7.96 10.71 -15.27
CA ALA A 194 6.71 10.08 -15.64
C ALA A 194 5.80 9.77 -14.44
N THR A 195 4.50 9.75 -14.71
CA THR A 195 3.44 9.41 -13.76
C THR A 195 2.30 8.62 -14.42
N CYS A 196 1.41 8.04 -13.62
CA CYS A 196 0.17 7.40 -14.05
C CYS A 196 -0.84 7.38 -12.89
N ASN A 197 -2.09 6.99 -13.16
CA ASN A 197 -3.06 6.68 -12.10
C ASN A 197 -2.94 5.22 -11.64
N ALA A 198 -3.55 4.90 -10.49
CA ALA A 198 -3.71 3.52 -10.05
C ALA A 198 -4.78 2.81 -10.89
N ALA A 199 -4.62 1.49 -11.10
CA ALA A 199 -5.56 0.60 -11.80
C ALA A 199 -5.74 0.80 -13.32
N GLY A 200 -4.82 1.49 -14.00
CA GLY A 200 -4.76 1.53 -15.46
C GLY A 200 -5.88 2.35 -16.13
N ALA A 201 -6.17 2.05 -17.40
CA ALA A 201 -7.13 2.79 -18.22
C ALA A 201 -8.49 3.04 -17.52
N GLY A 202 -9.05 4.22 -17.76
CA GLY A 202 -10.39 4.60 -17.26
C GLY A 202 -10.45 5.10 -15.81
N ARG A 203 -9.33 5.10 -15.06
CA ARG A 203 -9.29 5.52 -13.65
C ARG A 203 -8.62 6.88 -13.41
N TRP A 204 -8.21 7.56 -14.48
CA TRP A 204 -7.76 8.95 -14.41
C TRP A 204 -8.94 9.88 -14.11
N THR A 205 -8.71 10.92 -13.30
CA THR A 205 -9.76 11.85 -12.87
C THR A 205 -9.23 13.28 -12.84
N ALA A 206 -10.13 14.27 -12.77
CA ALA A 206 -9.74 15.68 -12.62
C ALA A 206 -8.87 15.93 -11.37
N GLU A 207 -9.06 15.18 -10.28
CA GLU A 207 -8.21 15.25 -9.08
C GLU A 207 -6.74 14.90 -9.40
N HIS A 208 -6.48 13.97 -10.33
CA HIS A 208 -5.13 13.69 -10.79
C HIS A 208 -4.58 14.86 -11.64
N ALA A 209 -5.41 15.39 -12.54
CA ALA A 209 -5.03 16.47 -13.44
C ALA A 209 -4.64 17.76 -12.71
N GLN A 210 -5.26 18.07 -11.57
CA GLN A 210 -4.96 19.27 -10.77
C GLN A 210 -3.48 19.38 -10.36
N PHE A 211 -2.80 18.26 -10.14
CA PHE A 211 -1.36 18.29 -9.80
C PHE A 211 -0.48 18.80 -10.95
N LEU A 212 -0.98 18.75 -12.19
CA LEU A 212 -0.28 19.09 -13.42
C LEU A 212 -0.58 20.53 -13.90
N GLU A 213 -1.25 21.34 -13.07
CA GLU A 213 -1.58 22.73 -13.42
C GLU A 213 -0.34 23.52 -13.87
N GLY A 214 -0.35 24.11 -15.06
CA GLY A 214 0.77 24.89 -15.60
C GLY A 214 2.01 24.07 -16.02
N ALA A 215 1.95 22.74 -16.03
CA ALA A 215 3.04 21.89 -16.52
C ALA A 215 2.94 21.60 -18.02
N ASP A 216 4.08 21.31 -18.66
CA ASP A 216 4.10 20.71 -20.00
C ASP A 216 3.96 19.20 -19.88
N VAL A 217 2.98 18.63 -20.58
CA VAL A 217 2.60 17.23 -20.43
C VAL A 217 2.70 16.49 -21.75
N THR A 218 3.29 15.30 -21.74
CA THR A 218 3.25 14.34 -22.85
C THR A 218 2.53 13.07 -22.42
N VAL A 219 1.41 12.75 -23.06
CA VAL A 219 0.64 11.54 -22.81
C VAL A 219 1.08 10.45 -23.79
N VAL A 220 1.50 9.29 -23.27
CA VAL A 220 1.78 8.11 -24.07
C VAL A 220 0.49 7.29 -24.16
N ALA A 221 -0.10 7.25 -25.36
CA ALA A 221 -1.26 6.43 -25.63
C ALA A 221 -0.83 5.01 -26.03
N ASP A 222 -1.34 4.01 -25.32
CA ASP A 222 -1.20 2.61 -25.75
C ASP A 222 -1.82 2.41 -27.14
N ARG A 223 -1.21 1.54 -27.96
CA ARG A 223 -1.67 1.23 -29.32
C ARG A 223 -2.82 0.23 -29.35
N ASP A 224 -3.84 0.49 -28.54
CA ASP A 224 -5.11 -0.22 -28.56
C ASP A 224 -6.30 0.71 -28.26
N GLU A 225 -7.53 0.21 -28.43
CA GLU A 225 -8.74 1.01 -28.24
C GLU A 225 -8.92 1.51 -26.78
N PRO A 226 -8.69 0.69 -25.73
CA PRO A 226 -8.73 1.17 -24.35
C PRO A 226 -7.71 2.28 -24.06
N GLY A 227 -6.48 2.13 -24.55
CA GLY A 227 -5.39 3.10 -24.39
C GLY A 227 -5.68 4.44 -25.07
N GLN A 228 -6.26 4.39 -26.27
CA GLN A 228 -6.72 5.61 -26.95
C GLN A 228 -7.81 6.33 -26.16
N LYS A 229 -8.82 5.60 -25.65
CA LYS A 229 -9.88 6.19 -24.80
C LYS A 229 -9.32 6.79 -23.52
N HIS A 230 -8.34 6.12 -22.91
CA HIS A 230 -7.63 6.64 -21.75
C HIS A 230 -6.89 7.94 -22.07
N ALA A 231 -6.16 8.00 -23.19
CA ALA A 231 -5.46 9.21 -23.62
C ALA A 231 -6.43 10.38 -23.86
N VAL A 232 -7.58 10.14 -24.51
CA VAL A 232 -8.64 11.17 -24.65
C VAL A 232 -9.07 11.69 -23.27
N GLN A 233 -9.39 10.79 -22.34
CA GLN A 233 -9.82 11.15 -20.99
C GLN A 233 -8.78 12.00 -20.24
N VAL A 234 -7.50 11.64 -20.36
CA VAL A 234 -6.39 12.39 -19.75
C VAL A 234 -6.30 13.77 -20.38
N VAL A 235 -6.26 13.86 -21.71
CA VAL A 235 -6.19 15.14 -22.44
C VAL A 235 -7.34 16.05 -22.04
N ASP A 236 -8.58 15.56 -22.05
CA ASP A 236 -9.75 16.36 -21.73
C ASP A 236 -9.72 16.90 -20.29
N SER A 237 -9.20 16.11 -19.35
CA SER A 237 -9.01 16.57 -17.96
C SER A 237 -7.91 17.61 -17.79
N LEU A 238 -6.96 17.67 -18.72
CA LEU A 238 -5.83 18.60 -18.69
C LEU A 238 -6.09 19.90 -19.47
N ARG A 239 -7.15 19.94 -20.29
CA ARG A 239 -7.54 21.17 -21.01
C ARG A 239 -7.83 22.28 -20.02
N GLY A 240 -7.12 23.40 -20.17
CA GLY A 240 -7.24 24.55 -19.26
C GLY A 240 -6.58 24.36 -17.90
N VAL A 241 -5.89 23.25 -17.67
CA VAL A 241 -5.12 22.97 -16.45
C VAL A 241 -3.62 22.96 -16.78
N ALA A 242 -3.19 22.10 -17.70
CA ALA A 242 -1.79 22.03 -18.12
C ALA A 242 -1.42 23.20 -19.04
N ARG A 243 -0.13 23.57 -19.05
CA ARG A 243 0.42 24.59 -19.96
C ARG A 243 0.40 24.10 -21.41
N SER A 244 0.83 22.87 -21.64
CA SER A 244 0.74 22.24 -22.96
C SER A 244 0.50 20.74 -22.82
N VAL A 245 -0.18 20.15 -23.80
CA VAL A 245 -0.45 18.71 -23.83
C VAL A 245 -0.15 18.14 -25.20
N TYR A 246 0.80 17.21 -25.25
CA TYR A 246 1.16 16.42 -26.43
C TYR A 246 0.69 14.98 -26.25
N VAL A 247 0.35 14.31 -27.35
CA VAL A 247 0.04 12.88 -27.32
C VAL A 247 0.89 12.14 -28.33
N VAL A 248 1.53 11.08 -27.85
CA VAL A 248 2.45 10.26 -28.63
C VAL A 248 2.09 8.78 -28.51
N GLN A 249 2.56 7.99 -29.47
CA GLN A 249 2.43 6.54 -29.49
C GLN A 249 3.77 5.86 -29.75
N ALA A 250 3.90 4.64 -29.24
CA ALA A 250 5.07 3.81 -29.46
C ALA A 250 5.27 3.52 -30.95
N ARG A 251 6.42 3.92 -31.52
CA ARG A 251 6.81 3.57 -32.89
C ARG A 251 6.76 2.07 -33.17
N THR A 252 7.25 1.27 -32.23
CA THR A 252 7.22 -0.19 -32.28
C THR A 252 6.67 -0.71 -30.96
N GLY A 253 5.86 -1.75 -31.04
CA GLY A 253 5.22 -2.35 -29.86
C GLY A 253 3.92 -1.67 -29.46
N LYS A 254 3.42 -2.02 -28.27
CA LYS A 254 2.12 -1.57 -27.78
C LYS A 254 2.21 -0.31 -26.92
N ASP A 255 3.18 -0.29 -26.01
CA ASP A 255 3.29 0.65 -24.90
C ASP A 255 4.71 1.27 -24.84
N ALA A 256 4.97 2.14 -23.85
CA ALA A 256 6.27 2.77 -23.69
C ALA A 256 7.38 1.74 -23.42
N ALA A 257 7.09 0.70 -22.65
CA ALA A 257 8.07 -0.35 -22.35
C ALA A 257 8.48 -1.12 -23.62
N ASP A 258 7.55 -1.43 -24.51
CA ASP A 258 7.87 -2.08 -25.79
C ASP A 258 8.65 -1.15 -26.72
N HIS A 259 8.34 0.16 -26.71
CA HIS A 259 9.07 1.17 -27.51
C HIS A 259 10.56 1.18 -27.17
N PHE A 260 10.89 1.32 -25.88
CA PHE A 260 12.27 1.28 -25.40
C PHE A 260 12.88 -0.11 -25.52
N GLY A 261 12.10 -1.17 -25.30
CA GLY A 261 12.53 -2.56 -25.49
C GLY A 261 12.95 -2.87 -26.94
N ALA A 262 12.41 -2.14 -27.91
CA ALA A 262 12.80 -2.20 -29.32
C ALA A 262 14.05 -1.36 -29.65
N GLY A 263 14.65 -0.66 -28.68
CA GLY A 263 15.86 0.15 -28.84
C GLY A 263 15.63 1.58 -29.31
N HIS A 264 14.39 2.06 -29.33
CA HIS A 264 14.06 3.44 -29.68
C HIS A 264 14.33 4.40 -28.52
N ARG A 265 14.51 5.69 -28.83
CA ARG A 265 14.67 6.77 -27.84
C ARG A 265 13.36 7.52 -27.65
N ASP A 266 13.32 8.35 -26.61
CA ASP A 266 12.21 9.27 -26.31
C ASP A 266 11.82 10.18 -27.48
N ALA A 267 12.78 10.59 -28.32
CA ALA A 267 12.50 11.39 -29.51
C ALA A 267 11.89 10.60 -30.69
N ASP A 268 11.89 9.26 -30.63
CA ASP A 268 11.44 8.40 -31.72
C ASP A 268 9.96 8.01 -31.58
N PHE A 269 9.27 8.44 -30.52
CA PHE A 269 7.83 8.30 -30.37
C PHE A 269 7.09 9.03 -31.50
N ASP A 270 6.02 8.40 -32.02
CA ASP A 270 5.23 8.99 -33.10
C ASP A 270 4.19 9.92 -32.49
N GLN A 271 4.25 11.21 -32.84
CA GLN A 271 3.26 12.18 -32.41
C GLN A 271 1.92 11.89 -33.11
N VAL A 272 0.87 11.68 -32.32
CA VAL A 272 -0.45 11.32 -32.85
C VAL A 272 -1.45 12.47 -32.82
N TRP A 273 -1.34 13.39 -31.85
CA TRP A 273 -2.16 14.61 -31.81
C TRP A 273 -1.28 15.86 -31.76
N ALA A 274 -1.73 16.90 -32.45
CA ALA A 274 -1.13 18.23 -32.35
C ALA A 274 -1.30 18.77 -30.92
N PRO A 275 -0.34 19.56 -30.41
CA PRO A 275 -0.44 20.11 -29.08
C PRO A 275 -1.72 20.90 -28.91
N VAL A 276 -2.40 20.75 -27.76
CA VAL A 276 -3.47 21.66 -27.37
C VAL A 276 -2.81 22.91 -26.79
N PRO A 277 -2.86 24.06 -27.48
CA PRO A 277 -2.22 25.29 -26.99
C PRO A 277 -2.97 25.85 -25.78
N HIS A 278 -2.24 26.53 -24.90
CA HIS A 278 -2.78 27.17 -23.71
C HIS A 278 -3.76 28.30 -24.11
N PRO A 279 -4.84 28.58 -23.34
CA PRO A 279 -5.72 29.72 -23.58
C PRO A 279 -5.02 31.10 -23.61
N GLY A 280 -3.78 31.18 -23.15
CA GLY A 280 -2.92 32.37 -23.17
C GLY A 280 -1.77 32.33 -24.19
N ASP A 281 -1.68 31.28 -25.01
CA ASP A 281 -0.67 31.23 -26.08
C ASP A 281 -1.01 32.24 -27.18
N ALA A 282 0.00 32.94 -27.71
CA ALA A 282 -0.17 33.93 -28.76
C ALA A 282 -0.89 33.36 -30.02
N ALA A 283 -0.79 32.06 -30.26
CA ALA A 283 -1.49 31.36 -31.33
C ALA A 283 -3.01 31.21 -31.10
N VAL A 284 -3.48 31.28 -29.84
CA VAL A 284 -4.90 31.20 -29.45
C VAL A 284 -5.54 32.58 -29.36
N VAL A 285 -4.78 33.61 -28.93
CA VAL A 285 -5.25 35.00 -28.82
C VAL A 285 -5.40 35.69 -30.18
N ALA A 286 -4.87 35.09 -31.26
CA ALA A 286 -4.93 35.62 -32.62
C ALA A 286 -6.16 35.14 -33.45
N GLN A 287 -7.11 34.42 -32.84
CA GLN A 287 -8.39 34.00 -33.44
C GLN A 287 -9.56 34.75 -32.80
#